data_AF-A0AAJ0FI92-F1
#
_entry.id   AF-A0AAJ0FI92-F1
#
_cell.length_a   1.000
_cell.length_b   1.000
_cell.length_c   1.000
_cell.angle_alpha   90.00
_cell.angle_beta   90.00
_cell.angle_gamma   90.00
#
_symmetry.space_group_name_H-M   'P 1'
#
loop_
_entity.id
_entity.type
_entity.pdbx_description
1 polymer ?
#
loop_
_entity_poly.entity_id
_entity_poly.type
_entity_poly.pdbx_seq_one_letter_code
_entity_poly.pdbx_strand_id
1 'polypeptide(L)'
;MHQRLVLLGLALTANAHFVLQIPTSLGYNDGLETTGPCDTFDPTDRSQGVTEWSVQGDSVGLLSTHPSVTWEINVALLSDTSNWRPLVQSFGQKGVGEVCFTKVPGFEAWVGKDAVLQLIQHAPDGKLYQCAAIKFVAGGPDSVPNDCTNSPGVSYDPIVAAPGPSSPTSSSAGGGHSQSITSSSTSGPAPTDTSPDTSSEPSATGSSPGASMTSDLSSTGTHSGHTHPSGTAEGSTVAGGDSTVTGSATASQPPVFTAGASSLARGAASVFALGVLAAGLLL
;
A
#
# COMPACT_ATOMS: atom_id res chain seq x y z
N MET A 1 -44.39 -44.22 -14.14
CA MET A 1 -43.82 -42.92 -14.55
C MET A 1 -43.00 -42.41 -13.38
N HIS A 2 -41.66 -42.37 -13.49
CA HIS A 2 -40.78 -41.98 -12.39
C HIS A 2 -40.26 -40.56 -12.63
N GLN A 3 -40.78 -39.61 -11.87
CA GLN A 3 -40.41 -38.20 -11.94
C GLN A 3 -39.04 -37.99 -11.26
N ARG A 4 -38.01 -37.73 -12.06
CA ARG A 4 -36.67 -37.39 -11.55
C ARG A 4 -36.68 -35.95 -11.07
N LEU A 5 -36.64 -35.76 -9.76
CA LEU A 5 -36.45 -34.46 -9.12
C LEU A 5 -35.00 -34.03 -9.35
N VAL A 6 -34.77 -33.10 -10.27
CA VAL A 6 -33.46 -32.48 -10.50
C VAL A 6 -33.30 -31.37 -9.47
N LEU A 7 -32.51 -31.61 -8.41
CA LEU A 7 -32.08 -30.55 -7.50
C LEU A 7 -31.02 -29.71 -8.22
N LEU A 8 -31.43 -28.57 -8.76
CA LEU A 8 -30.52 -27.55 -9.28
C LEU A 8 -29.99 -26.76 -8.09
N GLY A 9 -28.82 -27.16 -7.56
CA GLY A 9 -28.16 -26.44 -6.47
C GLY A 9 -27.63 -25.10 -6.97
N LEU A 10 -28.20 -23.99 -6.49
CA LEU A 10 -27.60 -22.66 -6.65
C LEU A 10 -26.34 -22.60 -5.78
N ALA A 11 -25.17 -22.74 -6.39
CA ALA A 11 -23.91 -22.41 -5.76
C ALA A 11 -23.81 -20.89 -5.68
N LEU A 12 -24.04 -20.31 -4.50
CA LEU A 12 -23.70 -18.91 -4.23
C LEU A 12 -22.18 -18.78 -4.21
N THR A 13 -21.62 -18.05 -5.17
CA THR A 13 -20.21 -17.68 -5.16
C THR A 13 -20.03 -16.55 -4.14
N ALA A 14 -19.69 -16.90 -2.90
CA ALA A 14 -19.18 -15.92 -1.96
C ALA A 14 -17.77 -15.52 -2.41
N ASN A 15 -17.59 -14.26 -2.81
CA ASN A 15 -16.25 -13.70 -3.02
C ASN A 15 -15.63 -13.49 -1.64
N ALA A 16 -14.42 -14.00 -1.47
CA ALA A 16 -13.63 -13.73 -0.29
C ALA A 16 -12.69 -12.56 -0.59
N HIS A 17 -12.33 -11.83 0.46
CA HIS A 17 -11.52 -10.61 0.43
C HIS A 17 -10.50 -10.61 1.58
N PHE A 18 -9.62 -9.61 1.60
CA PHE A 18 -8.83 -9.33 2.79
C PHE A 18 -8.98 -7.88 3.27
N VAL A 19 -8.50 -7.59 4.47
CA VAL A 19 -8.45 -6.23 5.03
C VAL A 19 -7.08 -6.02 5.63
N LEU A 20 -6.37 -4.99 5.18
CA LEU A 20 -5.11 -4.56 5.77
C LEU A 20 -5.37 -3.77 7.06
N GLN A 21 -4.91 -4.29 8.20
CA GLN A 21 -5.12 -3.70 9.52
C GLN A 21 -3.85 -3.02 10.04
N ILE A 22 -2.70 -3.64 9.80
CA ILE A 22 -1.38 -3.13 10.21
C ILE A 22 -0.42 -3.32 9.03
N PRO A 23 0.29 -2.27 8.59
CA PRO A 23 0.11 -0.85 8.93
C PRO A 23 -1.28 -0.31 8.54
N THR A 24 -1.62 0.90 8.96
CA THR A 24 -2.88 1.56 8.57
C THR A 24 -2.99 1.64 7.05
N SER A 25 -4.07 1.06 6.50
CA SER A 25 -4.34 1.10 5.06
C SER A 25 -4.62 2.52 4.57
N LEU A 26 -4.32 2.79 3.29
CA LEU A 26 -4.77 4.00 2.59
C LEU A 26 -6.30 4.07 2.47
N GLY A 27 -6.96 2.91 2.58
CA GLY A 27 -8.40 2.76 2.55
C GLY A 27 -8.78 1.31 2.26
N TYR A 28 -10.09 1.06 2.17
CA TYR A 28 -10.61 -0.26 1.80
C TYR A 28 -11.95 -0.11 1.09
N ASN A 29 -12.08 -0.79 -0.05
CA ASN A 29 -13.27 -0.90 -0.85
C ASN A 29 -13.42 -2.34 -1.39
N ASP A 30 -14.20 -3.13 -0.68
CA ASP A 30 -14.50 -4.54 -1.00
C ASP A 30 -14.77 -4.80 -2.50
N GLY A 31 -15.53 -3.93 -3.16
CA GLY A 31 -15.91 -4.11 -4.57
C GLY A 31 -14.82 -3.78 -5.58
N LEU A 32 -13.77 -3.07 -5.17
CA LEU A 32 -12.69 -2.60 -6.04
C LEU A 32 -11.35 -3.27 -5.71
N GLU A 33 -11.30 -4.16 -4.73
CA GLU A 33 -10.07 -4.78 -4.24
C GLU A 33 -9.32 -5.56 -5.34
N THR A 34 -10.03 -5.97 -6.40
CA THR A 34 -9.44 -6.58 -7.63
C THR A 34 -8.69 -5.59 -8.54
N THR A 35 -8.76 -4.29 -8.24
CA THR A 35 -8.20 -3.20 -9.06
C THR A 35 -6.88 -2.70 -8.45
N GLY A 36 -5.77 -3.11 -9.06
CA GLY A 36 -4.44 -2.67 -8.66
C GLY A 36 -4.13 -1.21 -9.01
N PRO A 37 -3.10 -0.60 -8.40
CA PRO A 37 -2.20 -1.23 -7.43
C PRO A 37 -2.69 -1.21 -5.97
N CYS A 38 -3.69 -0.39 -5.65
CA CYS A 38 -4.07 -0.08 -4.27
C CYS A 38 -5.59 0.01 -4.08
N ASP A 39 -6.38 -0.86 -4.72
CA ASP A 39 -7.85 -0.82 -4.62
C ASP A 39 -8.40 0.56 -5.00
N THR A 40 -7.91 1.11 -6.11
CA THR A 40 -8.18 2.47 -6.62
C THR A 40 -7.78 3.65 -5.72
N PHE A 41 -7.28 3.44 -4.51
CA PHE A 41 -6.74 4.51 -3.67
C PHE A 41 -5.44 5.07 -4.25
N ASP A 42 -5.22 6.38 -4.05
CA ASP A 42 -4.01 7.07 -4.51
C ASP A 42 -2.79 6.61 -3.69
N PRO A 43 -1.79 5.94 -4.29
CA PRO A 43 -0.60 5.46 -3.58
C PRO A 43 0.27 6.59 -3.00
N THR A 44 0.02 7.83 -3.41
CA THR A 44 0.70 9.02 -2.89
C THR A 44 0.01 9.64 -1.68
N ASP A 45 -1.23 9.23 -1.35
CA ASP A 45 -1.95 9.76 -0.21
C ASP A 45 -1.24 9.43 1.11
N ARG A 46 -1.26 10.40 2.03
CA ARG A 46 -0.68 10.33 3.37
C ARG A 46 -1.68 10.78 4.45
N SER A 47 -2.93 11.03 4.06
CA SER A 47 -3.99 11.55 4.94
C SER A 47 -4.35 10.60 6.09
N GLN A 48 -4.18 9.29 5.88
CA GLN A 48 -4.42 8.25 6.90
C GLN A 48 -3.24 8.05 7.86
N GLY A 49 -2.17 8.85 7.71
CA GLY A 49 -0.93 8.72 8.48
C GLY A 49 0.15 7.93 7.74
N VAL A 50 1.37 8.00 8.26
CA VAL A 50 2.54 7.29 7.73
C VAL A 50 3.10 6.42 8.82
N THR A 51 3.21 5.11 8.55
CA THR A 51 3.81 4.17 9.49
C THR A 51 5.32 4.16 9.33
N GLU A 52 6.06 4.35 10.43
CA GLU A 52 7.50 4.13 10.42
C GLU A 52 7.76 2.63 10.22
N TRP A 53 8.57 2.29 9.22
CA TRP A 53 8.85 0.93 8.79
C TRP A 53 10.33 0.62 8.96
N SER A 54 10.63 -0.12 10.00
CA SER A 54 11.94 -0.66 10.32
C SER A 54 12.47 -1.56 9.21
N VAL A 55 13.72 -1.29 8.83
CA VAL A 55 14.47 -2.12 7.89
C VAL A 55 14.85 -3.50 8.43
N GLN A 56 14.97 -3.68 9.75
CA GLN A 56 15.12 -5.01 10.36
C GLN A 56 13.81 -5.79 10.43
N GLY A 57 12.68 -5.13 10.17
CA GLY A 57 11.43 -5.71 9.75
C GLY A 57 10.27 -5.43 10.68
N ASP A 58 9.11 -5.14 10.10
CA ASP A 58 7.89 -4.73 10.80
C ASP A 58 6.75 -5.72 10.66
N SER A 59 5.72 -5.53 11.47
CA SER A 59 4.55 -6.41 11.48
C SER A 59 3.52 -6.03 10.41
N VAL A 60 2.93 -7.04 9.77
CA VAL A 60 1.77 -6.90 8.88
C VAL A 60 0.62 -7.71 9.42
N GLY A 61 -0.48 -7.04 9.77
CA GLY A 61 -1.69 -7.63 10.32
C GLY A 61 -2.84 -7.52 9.34
N LEU A 62 -3.52 -8.64 9.08
CA LEU A 62 -4.56 -8.75 8.05
C LEU A 62 -5.72 -9.59 8.57
N LEU A 63 -6.92 -9.34 8.05
CA LEU A 63 -8.01 -10.31 8.04
C LEU A 63 -8.11 -10.92 6.65
N SER A 64 -7.98 -12.24 6.50
CA SER A 64 -8.14 -12.93 5.21
C SER A 64 -9.31 -13.92 5.29
N THR A 65 -10.19 -13.89 4.29
CA THR A 65 -11.37 -14.76 4.23
C THR A 65 -11.23 -15.95 3.26
N HIS A 66 -10.09 -16.05 2.58
CA HIS A 66 -9.77 -17.22 1.77
C HIS A 66 -9.05 -18.29 2.59
N PRO A 67 -9.37 -19.58 2.41
CA PRO A 67 -8.76 -20.67 3.18
C PRO A 67 -7.32 -20.98 2.76
N SER A 68 -6.88 -20.52 1.59
CA SER A 68 -5.54 -20.75 1.06
C SER A 68 -5.21 -19.67 0.05
N VAL A 69 -4.12 -18.94 0.28
CA VAL A 69 -3.66 -17.85 -0.59
C VAL A 69 -2.14 -17.84 -0.69
N THR A 70 -1.63 -17.12 -1.68
CA THR A 70 -0.22 -16.71 -1.74
C THR A 70 -0.14 -15.20 -1.56
N TRP A 71 0.79 -14.76 -0.72
CA TRP A 71 1.04 -13.34 -0.49
C TRP A 71 2.23 -12.85 -1.30
N GLU A 72 2.12 -11.64 -1.80
CA GLU A 72 3.22 -10.86 -2.35
C GLU A 72 3.20 -9.49 -1.68
N ILE A 73 4.34 -9.08 -1.13
CA ILE A 73 4.50 -7.80 -0.43
C ILE A 73 5.54 -7.00 -1.18
N ASN A 74 5.08 -5.91 -1.77
CA ASN A 74 5.87 -5.02 -2.59
C ASN A 74 5.99 -3.65 -1.94
N VAL A 75 6.97 -2.88 -2.40
CA VAL A 75 7.14 -1.50 -2.01
C VAL A 75 7.55 -0.66 -3.22
N ALA A 76 7.11 0.59 -3.28
CA ALA A 76 7.62 1.59 -4.19
C ALA A 76 7.96 2.86 -3.41
N LEU A 77 9.00 3.59 -3.83
CA LEU A 77 9.30 4.90 -3.24
C LEU A 77 8.19 5.89 -3.62
N LEU A 78 7.86 6.81 -2.72
CA LEU A 78 6.86 7.85 -3.00
C LEU A 78 7.24 8.72 -4.22
N SER A 79 8.54 8.89 -4.47
CA SER A 79 9.06 9.61 -5.64
C SER A 79 8.84 8.89 -6.97
N ASP A 80 8.52 7.59 -6.96
CA ASP A 80 8.31 6.76 -8.14
C ASP A 80 7.41 5.54 -7.80
N THR A 81 6.10 5.79 -7.68
CA THR A 81 5.09 4.78 -7.34
C THR A 81 4.79 3.81 -8.50
N SER A 82 5.45 3.97 -9.64
CA SER A 82 5.36 3.03 -10.77
C SER A 82 6.34 1.86 -10.66
N ASN A 83 7.33 1.98 -9.76
CA ASN A 83 8.50 1.12 -9.71
C ASN A 83 8.51 0.23 -8.47
N TRP A 84 7.61 -0.75 -8.49
CA TRP A 84 7.43 -1.70 -7.39
C TRP A 84 8.62 -2.68 -7.28
N ARG A 85 8.96 -3.02 -6.04
CA ARG A 85 10.00 -3.97 -5.66
C ARG A 85 9.48 -4.92 -4.60
N PRO A 86 9.66 -6.24 -4.73
CA PRO A 86 9.28 -7.17 -3.68
C PRO A 86 10.15 -6.95 -2.44
N LEU A 87 9.54 -6.85 -1.26
CA LEU A 87 10.28 -6.85 0.02
C LEU A 87 10.69 -8.28 0.41
N VAL A 88 9.86 -9.25 0.05
CA VAL A 88 10.00 -10.66 0.40
C VAL A 88 9.68 -11.54 -0.81
N GLN A 89 10.17 -12.76 -0.80
CA GLN A 89 9.67 -13.80 -1.70
C GLN A 89 8.21 -14.09 -1.38
N SER A 90 7.41 -14.39 -2.41
CA SER A 90 6.02 -14.79 -2.19
C SER A 90 5.93 -16.06 -1.34
N PHE A 91 4.94 -16.10 -0.45
CA PHE A 91 4.80 -17.18 0.53
C PHE A 91 3.32 -17.55 0.72
N GLY A 92 3.03 -18.80 1.07
CA GLY A 92 1.67 -19.30 1.23
C GLY A 92 1.09 -19.00 2.61
N GLN A 93 -0.23 -18.86 2.68
CA GLN A 93 -1.03 -18.90 3.90
C GLN A 93 -2.09 -20.00 3.78
N LYS A 94 -2.39 -20.68 4.90
CA LYS A 94 -3.55 -21.54 5.10
C LYS A 94 -4.39 -21.04 6.27
N GLY A 95 -5.70 -21.28 6.19
CA GLY A 95 -6.66 -20.89 7.20
C GLY A 95 -7.31 -19.52 6.92
N VAL A 96 -8.48 -19.33 7.51
CA VAL A 96 -9.30 -18.11 7.45
C VAL A 96 -9.23 -17.39 8.78
N GLY A 97 -9.09 -16.06 8.75
CA GLY A 97 -9.14 -15.22 9.94
C GLY A 97 -8.03 -14.18 9.98
N GLU A 98 -7.72 -13.72 11.19
CA GLU A 98 -6.63 -12.80 11.44
C GLU A 98 -5.30 -13.52 11.20
N VAL A 99 -4.40 -12.85 10.50
CA VAL A 99 -3.04 -13.29 10.23
C VAL A 99 -2.07 -12.15 10.52
N CYS A 100 -0.98 -12.47 11.20
CA CYS A 100 0.09 -11.56 11.55
C CYS A 100 1.41 -12.08 11.02
N PHE A 101 1.98 -11.37 10.04
CA PHE A 101 3.35 -11.54 9.61
C PHE A 101 4.25 -10.69 10.51
N THR A 102 4.82 -11.32 11.53
CA THR A 102 5.48 -10.59 12.63
C THR A 102 6.76 -9.84 12.25
N LYS A 103 7.37 -10.16 11.10
CA LYS A 103 8.67 -9.62 10.69
C LYS A 103 8.84 -9.61 9.17
N VAL A 104 8.34 -8.55 8.53
CA VAL A 104 8.53 -8.26 7.11
C VAL A 104 9.67 -7.25 6.97
N PRO A 105 10.84 -7.63 6.41
CA PRO A 105 12.01 -6.77 6.33
C PRO A 105 11.77 -5.53 5.45
N GLY A 106 12.58 -4.51 5.66
CA GLY A 106 12.68 -3.36 4.76
C GLY A 106 13.99 -3.32 3.97
N PHE A 107 14.17 -2.28 3.18
CA PHE A 107 15.44 -2.04 2.48
C PHE A 107 16.30 -1.02 3.23
N GLU A 108 17.46 -1.45 3.73
CA GLU A 108 18.42 -0.58 4.42
C GLU A 108 18.80 0.66 3.60
N ALA A 109 18.94 0.50 2.27
CA ALA A 109 19.28 1.59 1.35
C ALA A 109 18.21 2.70 1.29
N TRP A 110 17.01 2.43 1.81
CA TRP A 110 15.86 3.33 1.74
C TRP A 110 15.55 4.01 3.07
N VAL A 111 16.34 3.81 4.13
CA VAL A 111 16.18 4.53 5.40
C VAL A 111 16.03 6.05 5.15
N GLY A 112 15.01 6.63 5.80
CA GLY A 112 14.63 8.04 5.71
C GLY A 112 13.72 8.38 4.52
N LYS A 113 13.41 7.42 3.63
CA LYS A 113 12.57 7.66 2.45
C LYS A 113 11.11 7.26 2.70
N ASP A 114 10.20 8.10 2.24
CA ASP A 114 8.79 7.77 2.13
C ASP A 114 8.54 6.77 1.01
N ALA A 115 7.68 5.80 1.28
CA ALA A 115 7.34 4.73 0.39
C ALA A 115 5.87 4.31 0.54
N VAL A 116 5.39 3.51 -0.39
CA VAL A 116 4.08 2.87 -0.34
C VAL A 116 4.32 1.36 -0.27
N LEU A 117 3.75 0.73 0.76
CA LEU A 117 3.70 -0.72 0.89
C LEU A 117 2.46 -1.21 0.13
N GLN A 118 2.61 -2.25 -0.67
CA GLN A 118 1.52 -2.91 -1.37
C GLN A 118 1.47 -4.37 -0.95
N LEU A 119 0.27 -4.84 -0.62
CA LEU A 119 -0.01 -6.23 -0.39
C LEU A 119 -0.88 -6.74 -1.53
N ILE A 120 -0.48 -7.89 -2.06
CA ILE A 120 -1.23 -8.62 -3.07
C ILE A 120 -1.56 -9.99 -2.50
N GLN A 121 -2.86 -10.27 -2.39
CA GLN A 121 -3.34 -11.61 -2.13
C GLN A 121 -3.66 -12.29 -3.45
N HIS A 122 -3.00 -13.41 -3.73
CA HIS A 122 -3.31 -14.27 -4.87
C HIS A 122 -4.23 -15.39 -4.38
N ALA A 123 -5.48 -15.34 -4.82
CA ALA A 123 -6.56 -16.22 -4.40
C ALA A 123 -7.22 -16.91 -5.61
N PRO A 124 -8.04 -17.96 -5.40
CA PRO A 124 -8.71 -18.66 -6.51
C PRO A 124 -9.63 -17.80 -7.37
N ASP A 125 -10.16 -16.70 -6.83
CA ASP A 125 -11.05 -15.73 -7.48
C ASP A 125 -10.31 -14.52 -8.08
N GLY A 126 -8.99 -14.42 -7.89
CA GLY A 126 -8.16 -13.41 -8.53
C GLY A 126 -7.06 -12.86 -7.65
N LYS A 127 -6.56 -11.69 -8.04
CA LYS A 127 -5.61 -10.90 -7.25
C LYS A 127 -6.35 -9.77 -6.58
N LEU A 128 -6.08 -9.60 -5.29
CA LEU A 128 -6.64 -8.54 -4.46
C LEU A 128 -5.51 -7.64 -3.96
N TYR A 129 -5.75 -6.34 -3.87
CA TYR A 129 -4.72 -5.33 -3.64
C TYR A 129 -5.11 -4.40 -2.50
N GLN A 130 -4.20 -4.13 -1.57
CA GLN A 130 -4.32 -3.01 -0.62
C GLN A 130 -2.96 -2.38 -0.40
N CYS A 131 -2.94 -1.12 0.03
CA CYS A 131 -1.71 -0.36 0.23
C CYS A 131 -1.71 0.41 1.55
N ALA A 132 -0.51 0.73 2.02
CA ALA A 132 -0.29 1.59 3.17
C ALA A 132 0.85 2.57 2.92
N ALA A 133 0.73 3.75 3.51
CA ALA A 133 1.79 4.74 3.54
C ALA A 133 2.82 4.38 4.62
N ILE A 134 4.08 4.23 4.21
CA ILE A 134 5.20 3.95 5.12
C ILE A 134 6.36 4.91 4.93
N LYS A 135 7.25 4.96 5.92
CA LYS A 135 8.55 5.62 5.83
C LYS A 135 9.62 4.71 6.42
N PHE A 136 10.69 4.46 5.68
CA PHE A 136 11.72 3.55 6.18
C PHE A 136 12.53 4.18 7.31
N VAL A 137 12.77 3.41 8.38
CA VAL A 137 13.63 3.80 9.51
C VAL A 137 14.69 2.75 9.78
N ALA A 138 15.82 3.19 10.31
CA ALA A 138 16.86 2.29 10.79
C ALA A 138 16.41 1.54 12.06
N GLY A 139 17.10 0.44 12.39
CA GLY A 139 16.80 -0.35 13.58
C GLY A 139 15.71 -1.41 13.33
N GLY A 140 15.24 -2.02 14.43
CA GLY A 140 14.10 -2.95 14.52
C GLY A 140 12.88 -2.27 15.14
N PRO A 141 11.65 -2.77 14.96
CA PRO A 141 10.58 -2.37 15.85
C PRO A 141 10.95 -2.85 17.26
N ASP A 142 10.65 -2.02 18.26
CA ASP A 142 10.94 -2.36 19.66
C ASP A 142 10.16 -3.60 20.12
N SER A 143 9.02 -3.90 19.48
CA SER A 143 8.18 -5.08 19.72
C SER A 143 7.14 -5.27 18.62
N VAL A 144 6.63 -6.50 18.46
CA VAL A 144 5.41 -6.78 17.67
C VAL A 144 4.21 -6.12 18.37
N PRO A 145 3.34 -5.40 17.65
CA PRO A 145 2.12 -4.84 18.23
C PRO A 145 1.23 -5.93 18.85
N ASN A 146 0.66 -5.67 20.04
CA ASN A 146 -0.21 -6.65 20.73
C ASN A 146 -1.42 -7.09 19.90
N ASP A 147 -1.85 -6.24 18.97
CA ASP A 147 -3.01 -6.46 18.10
C ASP A 147 -2.65 -7.28 16.84
N CYS A 148 -1.37 -7.59 16.64
CA CYS A 148 -0.92 -8.46 15.55
C CYS A 148 -0.93 -9.91 16.01
N THR A 149 -2.07 -10.59 15.81
CA THR A 149 -2.28 -11.99 16.24
C THR A 149 -2.71 -12.89 15.08
N ASN A 150 -2.65 -14.21 15.31
CA ASN A 150 -3.11 -15.22 14.35
C ASN A 150 -4.35 -15.92 14.91
N SER A 151 -5.42 -15.99 14.12
CA SER A 151 -6.59 -16.81 14.42
C SER A 151 -6.21 -18.30 14.55
N PRO A 152 -6.92 -19.09 15.38
CA PRO A 152 -6.72 -20.54 15.43
C PRO A 152 -6.82 -21.20 14.06
N GLY A 153 -5.84 -22.03 13.71
CA GLY A 153 -5.81 -22.73 12.42
C GLY A 153 -5.26 -21.91 11.24
N VAL A 154 -4.85 -20.66 11.47
CA VAL A 154 -4.09 -19.87 10.50
C VAL A 154 -2.60 -20.20 10.62
N SER A 155 -1.95 -20.40 9.48
CA SER A 155 -0.50 -20.63 9.37
C SER A 155 0.02 -20.08 8.05
N TYR A 156 1.29 -19.69 8.00
CA TYR A 156 1.94 -19.21 6.77
C TYR A 156 3.37 -19.75 6.64
N ASP A 157 3.87 -19.82 5.41
CA ASP A 157 5.21 -20.27 5.10
C ASP A 157 6.26 -19.24 5.59
N PRO A 158 7.51 -19.66 5.87
CA PRO A 158 8.55 -18.74 6.32
C PRO A 158 8.77 -17.56 5.36
N ILE A 159 8.87 -16.36 5.94
CA ILE A 159 9.11 -15.13 5.19
C ILE A 159 10.60 -15.01 4.89
N VAL A 160 10.94 -14.91 3.60
CA VAL A 160 12.31 -14.79 3.12
C VAL A 160 12.48 -13.44 2.44
N ALA A 161 13.46 -12.65 2.89
CA ALA A 161 13.76 -11.35 2.30
C ALA A 161 14.06 -11.47 0.79
N ALA A 162 13.53 -10.54 0.00
CA ALA A 162 13.88 -10.43 -1.40
C ALA A 162 15.23 -9.71 -1.56
N PRO A 163 15.95 -9.91 -2.68
CA PRO A 163 17.15 -9.14 -2.98
C PRO A 163 16.86 -7.63 -2.99
N GLY A 164 17.50 -6.90 -2.08
CA GLY A 164 17.32 -5.46 -1.96
C GLY A 164 18.06 -4.67 -3.04
N PRO A 165 17.71 -3.38 -3.23
CA PRO A 165 18.48 -2.47 -4.06
C PRO A 165 19.89 -2.30 -3.45
N SER A 166 20.91 -2.46 -4.29
CA SER A 166 22.30 -2.28 -3.88
C SER A 166 22.51 -0.87 -3.32
N SER A 167 22.97 -0.77 -2.08
CA SER A 167 23.49 0.52 -1.58
C SER A 167 24.74 0.88 -2.38
N PRO A 168 24.93 2.14 -2.81
CA PRO A 168 26.22 2.58 -3.31
C PRO A 168 27.23 2.43 -2.17
N THR A 169 28.08 1.40 -2.26
CA THR A 169 29.19 1.22 -1.33
C THR A 169 30.11 2.42 -1.51
N SER A 170 30.14 3.29 -0.51
CA SER A 170 31.15 4.35 -0.43
C SER A 170 32.49 3.69 -0.13
N SER A 171 33.26 3.40 -1.18
CA SER A 171 34.66 2.99 -1.07
C SER A 171 35.45 4.11 -0.42
N SER A 172 35.56 4.08 0.90
CA SER A 172 36.51 4.91 1.65
C SER A 172 37.89 4.31 1.45
N ALA A 173 38.55 4.67 0.34
CA ALA A 173 39.98 4.44 0.18
C ALA A 173 40.70 5.34 1.20
N GLY A 174 41.09 4.74 2.33
CA GLY A 174 41.93 5.37 3.34
C GLY A 174 43.24 5.86 2.72
N GLY A 175 43.49 7.16 2.84
CA GLY A 175 44.74 7.78 2.48
C GLY A 175 45.87 7.39 3.45
N GLY A 176 47.03 7.08 2.89
CA GLY A 176 48.32 7.04 3.56
C GLY A 176 49.37 7.70 2.66
N HIS A 177 49.93 8.82 3.13
CA HIS A 177 51.01 9.65 2.56
C HIS A 177 52.27 8.83 2.17
N SER A 178 53.17 9.23 1.24
CA SER A 178 53.92 10.50 1.21
C SER A 178 54.73 10.70 -0.11
N GLN A 179 54.66 11.93 -0.64
CA GLN A 179 55.67 12.76 -1.33
C GLN A 179 56.69 12.18 -2.35
N SER A 180 56.69 12.74 -3.57
CA SER A 180 57.85 13.50 -4.09
C SER A 180 57.50 14.39 -5.31
N ILE A 181 57.64 15.69 -5.09
CA ILE A 181 57.92 16.80 -6.00
C ILE A 181 58.75 16.45 -7.26
N THR A 182 58.31 16.89 -8.45
CA THR A 182 59.17 17.54 -9.46
C THR A 182 58.35 18.40 -10.42
N SER A 183 58.76 19.66 -10.57
CA SER A 183 58.17 20.69 -11.41
C SER A 183 58.81 20.71 -12.81
N SER A 184 58.03 20.97 -13.85
CA SER A 184 58.56 21.60 -15.08
C SER A 184 57.45 22.31 -15.85
N SER A 185 57.59 23.63 -15.89
CA SER A 185 56.88 24.64 -16.67
C SER A 185 57.24 24.59 -18.16
N THR A 186 56.26 24.74 -19.06
CA THR A 186 56.50 25.33 -20.39
C THR A 186 55.26 26.07 -20.89
N SER A 187 55.49 27.27 -21.42
CA SER A 187 54.53 28.32 -21.74
C SER A 187 54.18 28.36 -23.23
N GLY A 188 52.88 28.55 -23.55
CA GLY A 188 52.29 29.25 -24.72
C GLY A 188 52.54 28.70 -26.14
N PRO A 189 51.87 29.25 -27.21
CA PRO A 189 50.84 30.29 -27.25
C PRO A 189 49.59 29.95 -28.13
N ALA A 190 48.52 30.77 -28.04
CA ALA A 190 47.47 30.99 -29.06
C ALA A 190 47.96 32.01 -30.11
N PRO A 191 47.31 32.33 -31.28
CA PRO A 191 45.90 32.21 -31.71
C PRO A 191 45.75 31.61 -33.15
N THR A 192 44.60 31.48 -33.84
CA THR A 192 43.87 32.53 -34.59
C THR A 192 42.69 31.89 -35.37
N ASP A 193 41.64 32.70 -35.58
CA ASP A 193 40.42 32.58 -36.43
C ASP A 193 40.45 31.70 -37.70
N THR A 194 39.27 31.22 -38.13
CA THR A 194 38.59 31.59 -39.41
C THR A 194 37.31 30.75 -39.62
N SER A 195 36.14 31.41 -39.64
CA SER A 195 34.86 30.95 -40.24
C SER A 195 34.92 31.11 -41.78
N PRO A 196 34.13 30.38 -42.62
CA PRO A 196 32.73 30.75 -42.88
C PRO A 196 31.77 29.60 -43.29
N ASP A 197 30.46 29.93 -43.34
CA ASP A 197 29.33 29.50 -44.22
C ASP A 197 29.26 28.04 -44.77
N THR A 198 28.12 27.37 -44.96
CA THR A 198 26.84 27.80 -45.57
C THR A 198 25.78 26.68 -45.40
N SER A 199 24.52 27.09 -45.23
CA SER A 199 23.23 26.55 -45.71
C SER A 199 23.05 25.09 -46.15
N SER A 200 21.96 24.43 -45.68
CA SER A 200 20.87 23.84 -46.51
C SER A 200 19.79 23.12 -45.67
N GLU A 201 18.56 23.65 -45.73
CA GLU A 201 17.26 22.93 -45.58
C GLU A 201 17.06 21.95 -46.77
N PRO A 202 15.95 21.17 -46.94
CA PRO A 202 14.80 20.87 -46.06
C PRO A 202 14.38 19.36 -46.06
N SER A 203 13.37 19.02 -45.26
CA SER A 203 12.19 18.19 -45.61
C SER A 203 11.66 17.40 -44.40
N ALA A 204 10.50 17.79 -43.88
CA ALA A 204 9.68 16.92 -43.03
C ALA A 204 8.27 16.82 -43.65
N THR A 205 8.05 15.66 -44.26
CA THR A 205 6.78 15.16 -44.79
C THR A 205 5.84 14.78 -43.65
N GLY A 206 4.54 14.95 -43.89
CA GLY A 206 3.51 14.95 -42.87
C GLY A 206 3.04 13.61 -42.33
N SER A 207 2.09 13.70 -41.39
CA SER A 207 1.13 12.65 -41.05
C SER A 207 -0.05 13.24 -40.27
N SER A 208 -1.24 13.15 -40.88
CA SER A 208 -2.55 13.24 -40.21
C SER A 208 -2.75 12.03 -39.27
N PRO A 209 -3.64 12.09 -38.26
CA PRO A 209 -5.08 11.87 -38.46
C PRO A 209 -5.94 12.89 -37.66
N GLY A 210 -7.11 13.32 -38.12
CA GLY A 210 -8.31 12.49 -38.26
C GLY A 210 -9.27 12.81 -37.10
N ALA A 211 -9.96 13.95 -37.19
CA ALA A 211 -11.06 14.31 -36.31
C ALA A 211 -12.38 13.79 -36.88
N SER A 212 -13.14 13.03 -36.10
CA SER A 212 -14.61 12.92 -36.20
C SER A 212 -15.14 11.96 -35.14
N MET A 213 -16.05 12.46 -34.29
CA MET A 213 -17.29 11.80 -33.86
C MET A 213 -17.93 12.75 -32.84
N THR A 214 -18.79 13.60 -33.37
CA THR A 214 -19.82 14.35 -32.65
C THR A 214 -20.88 13.38 -32.14
N SER A 215 -21.28 13.49 -30.89
CA SER A 215 -22.57 12.97 -30.40
C SER A 215 -23.04 13.84 -29.24
N ASP A 216 -23.63 14.97 -29.60
CA ASP A 216 -24.65 15.62 -28.80
C ASP A 216 -25.91 14.75 -28.81
N LEU A 217 -26.39 14.34 -27.63
CA LEU A 217 -27.83 14.23 -27.42
C LEU A 217 -28.19 14.59 -25.97
N SER A 218 -28.80 15.75 -25.87
CA SER A 218 -29.50 16.31 -24.73
C SER A 218 -30.76 15.51 -24.40
N SER A 219 -31.04 15.27 -23.12
CA SER A 219 -32.42 15.13 -22.60
C SER A 219 -32.49 15.33 -21.08
N THR A 220 -32.80 16.58 -20.72
CA THR A 220 -33.78 17.06 -19.72
C THR A 220 -34.25 16.19 -18.54
N GLY A 221 -34.23 16.83 -17.36
CA GLY A 221 -35.19 16.64 -16.24
C GLY A 221 -34.55 16.05 -14.98
N THR A 222 -34.77 16.51 -13.75
CA THR A 222 -35.71 17.49 -13.18
C THR A 222 -35.23 17.82 -11.74
N HIS A 223 -35.65 18.97 -11.24
CA HIS A 223 -35.44 19.53 -9.89
C HIS A 223 -35.55 18.59 -8.68
N SER A 224 -34.69 18.83 -7.68
CA SER A 224 -34.99 19.12 -6.25
C SER A 224 -33.63 19.32 -5.55
N GLY A 225 -33.27 20.45 -4.93
CA GLY A 225 -34.06 21.26 -4.02
C GLY A 225 -33.76 20.85 -2.57
N HIS A 226 -32.52 20.99 -2.09
CA HIS A 226 -32.21 20.86 -0.67
C HIS A 226 -31.34 22.01 -0.16
N THR A 227 -31.99 22.80 0.68
CA THR A 227 -31.56 24.02 1.35
C THR A 227 -30.67 23.71 2.56
N HIS A 228 -29.54 24.40 2.63
CA HIS A 228 -28.78 24.68 3.84
C HIS A 228 -29.62 25.47 4.87
N PRO A 229 -29.55 25.14 6.17
CA PRO A 229 -29.75 26.13 7.21
C PRO A 229 -28.40 26.58 7.77
N SER A 230 -28.10 27.86 7.55
CA SER A 230 -27.14 28.64 8.33
C SER A 230 -27.63 28.76 9.76
N GLY A 231 -26.82 28.29 10.72
CA GLY A 231 -27.03 28.49 12.15
C GLY A 231 -26.32 29.76 12.63
N THR A 232 -27.12 30.68 13.14
CA THR A 232 -26.79 32.03 13.59
C THR A 232 -25.92 32.04 14.85
N ALA A 233 -25.05 33.06 14.93
CA ALA A 233 -24.30 33.44 16.10
C ALA A 233 -25.21 34.04 17.19
N GLU A 234 -24.96 33.68 18.44
CA GLU A 234 -25.28 34.51 19.62
C GLU A 234 -24.03 34.62 20.49
N GLY A 235 -23.67 35.87 20.79
CA GLY A 235 -22.56 36.20 21.68
C GLY A 235 -22.99 36.17 23.15
N SER A 236 -22.00 36.02 24.02
CA SER A 236 -22.07 36.58 25.37
C SER A 236 -20.68 36.91 25.88
N THR A 237 -20.48 38.19 26.14
CA THR A 237 -19.35 38.80 26.84
C THR A 237 -19.44 38.57 28.33
N VAL A 238 -18.37 38.09 28.99
CA VAL A 238 -18.08 38.42 30.40
C VAL A 238 -16.58 38.65 30.56
N ALA A 239 -16.27 39.72 31.28
CA ALA A 239 -14.96 40.31 31.50
C ALA A 239 -14.12 39.62 32.61
N GLY A 240 -12.80 39.80 32.52
CA GLY A 240 -11.96 40.23 33.64
C GLY A 240 -11.45 39.15 34.59
N GLY A 241 -10.13 38.92 34.56
CA GLY A 241 -9.43 38.15 35.59
C GLY A 241 -7.94 38.01 35.29
N ASP A 242 -7.17 39.02 35.69
CA ASP A 242 -5.71 38.99 35.79
C ASP A 242 -5.27 37.94 36.83
N SER A 243 -4.34 37.06 36.48
CA SER A 243 -3.49 36.33 37.43
C SER A 243 -2.32 35.66 36.72
N THR A 244 -1.13 36.12 37.09
CA THR A 244 0.18 35.57 36.78
C THR A 244 0.36 34.24 37.53
N VAL A 245 0.55 33.10 36.84
CA VAL A 245 1.08 31.87 37.44
C VAL A 245 2.02 31.13 36.49
N THR A 246 3.14 30.74 37.07
CA THR A 246 4.33 30.03 36.60
C THR A 246 4.07 28.63 36.03
N GLY A 247 5.04 28.13 35.26
CA GLY A 247 4.91 26.97 34.38
C GLY A 247 4.54 25.62 34.99
N SER A 248 3.95 24.78 34.14
CA SER A 248 4.17 23.32 34.12
C SER A 248 3.64 22.75 32.81
N ALA A 249 4.51 22.12 32.02
CA ALA A 249 4.14 21.46 30.78
C ALA A 249 3.28 20.23 31.08
N THR A 250 1.99 20.31 30.73
CA THR A 250 1.06 19.18 30.79
C THR A 250 1.03 18.54 29.41
N ALA A 251 1.44 17.27 29.34
CA ALA A 251 1.39 16.46 28.14
C ALA A 251 -0.06 16.36 27.64
N SER A 252 -0.27 16.82 26.39
CA SER A 252 -1.55 16.67 25.70
C SER A 252 -1.75 15.20 25.34
N GLN A 253 -2.73 14.58 25.99
CA GLN A 253 -3.18 13.23 25.71
C GLN A 253 -3.78 13.16 24.29
N PRO A 254 -3.44 12.17 23.45
CA PRO A 254 -4.06 12.02 22.13
C PRO A 254 -5.55 11.61 22.26
N PRO A 255 -6.38 11.94 21.27
CA PRO A 255 -7.81 11.63 21.30
C PRO A 255 -8.03 10.11 21.34
N VAL A 256 -8.83 9.68 22.31
CA VAL A 256 -9.36 8.32 22.41
C VAL A 256 -10.38 8.14 21.29
N PHE A 257 -10.01 7.37 20.26
CA PHE A 257 -10.96 6.88 19.28
C PHE A 257 -11.91 5.91 19.98
N THR A 258 -13.16 6.33 20.14
CA THR A 258 -14.24 5.44 20.56
C THR A 258 -14.62 4.62 19.33
N ALA A 259 -14.03 3.42 19.20
CA ALA A 259 -14.50 2.44 18.24
C ALA A 259 -15.97 2.14 18.56
N GLY A 260 -16.87 2.55 17.66
CA GLY A 260 -18.26 2.16 17.72
C GLY A 260 -18.33 0.64 17.69
N ALA A 261 -18.71 0.05 18.82
CA ALA A 261 -18.98 -1.37 18.95
C ALA A 261 -20.22 -1.70 18.13
N SER A 262 -20.05 -1.94 16.84
CA SER A 262 -21.00 -2.71 16.04
C SER A 262 -20.88 -4.15 16.51
N SER A 263 -21.83 -4.58 17.34
CA SER A 263 -21.94 -5.97 17.76
C SER A 263 -22.20 -6.86 16.54
N LEU A 264 -21.14 -7.38 15.91
CA LEU A 264 -21.27 -8.55 15.07
C LEU A 264 -21.59 -9.72 16.00
N ALA A 265 -22.85 -10.12 15.97
CA ALA A 265 -23.33 -11.35 16.55
C ALA A 265 -22.40 -12.49 16.11
N ARG A 266 -21.82 -13.19 17.09
CA ARG A 266 -21.11 -14.46 16.90
C ARG A 266 -22.07 -15.46 16.26
N GLY A 267 -22.08 -15.50 14.93
CA GLY A 267 -22.75 -16.53 14.15
C GLY A 267 -22.01 -17.84 14.35
N ALA A 268 -22.74 -18.86 14.77
CA ALA A 268 -22.24 -20.20 15.00
C ALA A 268 -21.48 -20.72 13.78
N ALA A 269 -20.29 -21.27 14.02
CA ALA A 269 -19.53 -22.04 13.05
C ALA A 269 -20.38 -23.27 12.63
N SER A 270 -21.01 -23.19 11.46
CA SER A 270 -21.57 -24.37 10.80
C SER A 270 -20.43 -25.25 10.34
N VAL A 271 -20.19 -26.33 11.08
CA VAL A 271 -19.34 -27.45 10.70
C VAL A 271 -19.95 -28.08 9.45
N PHE A 272 -19.36 -27.80 8.29
CA PHE A 272 -19.65 -28.55 7.06
C PHE A 272 -19.02 -29.95 7.18
N ALA A 273 -19.78 -30.90 7.71
CA ALA A 273 -19.46 -32.32 7.59
C ALA A 273 -19.76 -32.78 6.16
N LEU A 274 -18.72 -32.89 5.33
CA LEU A 274 -18.77 -33.60 4.06
C LEU A 274 -18.96 -35.10 4.33
N GLY A 275 -20.21 -35.57 4.24
CA GLY A 275 -20.55 -36.98 4.23
C GLY A 275 -20.06 -37.65 2.95
N VAL A 276 -19.05 -38.50 3.07
CA VAL A 276 -18.62 -39.43 2.02
C VAL A 276 -19.68 -40.54 1.93
N LEU A 277 -20.55 -40.48 0.92
CA LEU A 277 -21.43 -41.60 0.57
C LEU A 277 -20.65 -42.59 -0.30
N ALA A 278 -20.18 -43.68 0.31
CA ALA A 278 -19.68 -44.85 -0.39
C ALA A 278 -20.86 -45.63 -0.99
N ALA A 279 -21.09 -45.50 -2.30
CA ALA A 279 -21.99 -46.38 -3.02
C ALA A 279 -21.26 -47.69 -3.37
N GLY A 280 -21.43 -48.70 -2.52
CA GLY A 280 -21.14 -50.08 -2.89
C GLY A 280 -22.25 -50.62 -3.79
N LEU A 281 -21.91 -50.95 -5.04
CA LEU A 281 -22.79 -51.70 -5.93
C LEU A 281 -22.23 -53.12 -6.06
N LEU A 282 -22.87 -54.05 -5.32
CA LEU A 282 -22.78 -55.49 -5.51
C LEU A 282 -24.13 -55.94 -6.07
N LEU A 283 -24.08 -56.47 -7.30
CA LEU A 283 -24.97 -57.42 -8.01
C LEU A 283 -25.07 -57.03 -9.49
#